data_AF-A0A539EHM5-F1
#
_entry.id   AF-A0A539EHM5-F1
#
_cell.length_a   1.000
_cell.length_b   1.000
_cell.length_c   1.000
_cell.angle_alpha   90.00
_cell.angle_beta   90.00
_cell.angle_gamma   90.00
#
_symmetry.space_group_name_H-M   'P 1'
#
loop_
_entity.id
_entity.type
_entity.pdbx_description
1 polymer ?
#
loop_
_entity_poly.entity_id
_entity_poly.type
_entity_poly.pdbx_seq_one_letter_code
_entity_poly.pdbx_strand_id
1 'polypeptide(L)'
;MNATALTYLSAGAALATLQFCLVFLLEANLSSAWTSYAAVTVSWLAGSILALLIPSPLPRLRLAAGAGASYYLCLAILHHRPFQDPVLYIGAVTAALCGAYAGAFFRAAFAASGDVSRLFAWENDGFVLGLLACFWGLYAHSGFLLWTAPAAALALHALSARSKP
;
A
#
# COMPACT_ATOMS: atom_id res chain seq x y z
N MET A 1 15.61 -10.63 14.59
CA MET A 1 14.98 -9.31 14.31
C MET A 1 14.05 -8.98 15.46
N ASN A 2 14.09 -7.75 16.02
CA ASN A 2 13.16 -7.38 17.10
C ASN A 2 11.74 -7.15 16.52
N ALA A 3 10.69 -7.27 17.36
CA ALA A 3 9.30 -7.18 16.91
C ALA A 3 8.96 -5.84 16.22
N THR A 4 9.63 -4.76 16.63
CA THR A 4 9.48 -3.44 16.03
C THR A 4 10.03 -3.38 14.61
N ALA A 5 11.24 -3.89 14.36
CA ALA A 5 11.82 -3.99 13.03
C ALA A 5 10.97 -4.86 12.10
N LEU A 6 10.44 -5.99 12.60
CA LEU A 6 9.51 -6.82 11.82
C LEU A 6 8.24 -6.05 11.44
N THR A 7 7.71 -5.22 12.34
CA THR A 7 6.52 -4.40 12.06
C THR A 7 6.79 -3.33 10.99
N TYR A 8 7.98 -2.72 10.99
CA TYR A 8 8.36 -1.70 10.01
C TYR A 8 8.63 -2.32 8.65
N LEU A 9 9.35 -3.43 8.62
CA LEU A 9 9.63 -4.19 7.41
C LEU A 9 8.35 -4.71 6.76
N SER A 10 7.43 -5.30 7.54
CA SER A 10 6.15 -5.76 7.00
C SER A 10 5.24 -4.62 6.54
N ALA A 11 5.30 -3.46 7.20
CA ALA A 11 4.57 -2.26 6.78
C ALA A 11 5.06 -1.75 5.43
N GLY A 12 6.38 -1.61 5.25
CA GLY A 12 6.97 -1.21 3.98
C GLY A 12 6.59 -2.15 2.85
N ALA A 13 6.64 -3.47 3.09
CA ALA A 13 6.20 -4.46 2.12
C ALA A 13 4.71 -4.31 1.76
N ALA A 14 3.83 -4.05 2.74
CA ALA A 14 2.41 -3.81 2.50
C ALA A 14 2.17 -2.52 1.73
N LEU A 15 2.91 -1.45 2.02
CA LEU A 15 2.82 -0.17 1.32
C LEU A 15 3.25 -0.30 -0.14
N ALA A 16 4.41 -0.89 -0.39
CA ALA A 16 4.90 -1.12 -1.74
C ALA A 16 3.95 -2.00 -2.55
N THR A 17 3.48 -3.12 -1.97
CA THR A 17 2.59 -4.02 -2.69
C THR A 17 1.25 -3.38 -3.03
N LEU A 18 0.63 -2.64 -2.12
CA LEU A 18 -0.59 -1.90 -2.41
C LEU A 18 -0.40 -0.85 -3.51
N GLN A 19 0.68 -0.07 -3.43
CA GLN A 19 0.92 1.00 -4.39
C GLN A 19 1.27 0.47 -5.78
N PHE A 20 2.26 -0.41 -5.88
CA PHE A 20 2.76 -0.87 -7.17
C PHE A 20 1.83 -1.88 -7.84
N CYS A 21 1.18 -2.78 -7.09
CA CYS A 21 0.16 -3.63 -7.69
C CYS A 21 -1.03 -2.80 -8.21
N LEU A 22 -1.38 -1.68 -7.56
CA LEU A 22 -2.42 -0.79 -8.06
C LEU A 22 -1.98 -0.07 -9.35
N VAL A 23 -0.74 0.43 -9.41
CA VAL A 23 -0.19 1.01 -10.63
C VAL A 23 -0.21 -0.03 -11.76
N PHE A 24 0.37 -1.21 -11.58
CA PHE A 24 0.39 -2.24 -12.62
C PHE A 24 -1.00 -2.69 -13.05
N LEU A 25 -1.94 -2.77 -12.11
CA LEU A 25 -3.33 -3.08 -12.40
C LEU A 25 -3.98 -2.00 -13.28
N LEU A 26 -3.74 -0.72 -13.02
CA LEU A 26 -4.25 0.38 -13.84
C LEU A 26 -3.54 0.46 -15.19
N GLU A 27 -2.22 0.31 -15.25
CA GLU A 27 -1.43 0.28 -16.49
C GLU A 27 -1.86 -0.86 -17.42
N ALA A 28 -2.23 -2.02 -16.86
CA ALA A 28 -2.73 -3.14 -17.66
C ALA A 28 -4.12 -2.88 -18.29
N ASN A 29 -4.85 -1.88 -17.79
CA ASN A 29 -6.25 -1.63 -18.16
C ASN A 29 -6.52 -0.22 -18.70
N LEU A 30 -5.54 0.68 -18.69
CA LEU A 30 -5.65 2.06 -19.18
C LEU A 30 -4.54 2.34 -20.19
N SER A 31 -4.83 3.15 -21.20
CA SER A 31 -3.90 3.43 -22.30
C SER A 31 -2.87 4.54 -22.00
N SER A 32 -3.03 5.28 -20.89
CA SER A 32 -2.14 6.40 -20.53
C SER A 32 -1.33 6.10 -19.27
N ALA A 33 -0.07 5.73 -19.47
CA ALA A 33 0.85 5.42 -18.37
C ALA A 33 1.13 6.63 -17.48
N TRP A 34 1.38 7.78 -18.11
CA TRP A 34 1.65 9.02 -17.38
C TRP A 34 0.47 9.43 -16.50
N THR A 35 -0.76 9.37 -17.02
CA THR A 35 -1.96 9.78 -16.28
C THR A 35 -2.22 8.85 -15.09
N SER A 36 -2.09 7.53 -15.30
CA SER A 36 -2.32 6.53 -14.26
C SER A 36 -1.31 6.67 -13.12
N TYR A 37 -0.02 6.76 -13.46
CA TYR A 37 1.04 6.98 -12.49
C TYR A 37 0.86 8.29 -11.71
N ALA A 38 0.57 9.40 -12.41
CA ALA A 38 0.39 10.70 -11.77
C ALA A 38 -0.84 10.69 -10.83
N ALA A 39 -1.97 10.13 -11.26
CA ALA A 39 -3.17 10.03 -10.45
C ALA A 39 -2.92 9.21 -9.18
N VAL A 40 -2.33 8.02 -9.30
CA VAL A 40 -2.01 7.18 -8.14
C VAL A 40 -1.05 7.89 -7.21
N THR A 41 0.03 8.46 -7.72
CA THR A 41 1.07 9.10 -6.89
C THR A 41 0.53 10.32 -6.16
N VAL A 42 -0.18 11.21 -6.86
CA VAL A 42 -0.74 12.42 -6.25
C VAL A 42 -1.82 12.07 -5.23
N SER A 43 -2.73 11.14 -5.57
CA SER A 43 -3.78 10.72 -4.63
C SER A 43 -3.22 10.02 -3.40
N TRP A 44 -2.21 9.15 -3.58
CA TRP A 44 -1.50 8.51 -2.48
C TRP A 44 -0.80 9.53 -1.57
N LEU A 45 -0.12 10.53 -2.16
CA LEU A 45 0.51 11.60 -1.39
C LEU A 45 -0.53 12.43 -0.63
N ALA A 46 -1.64 12.80 -1.28
CA ALA A 46 -2.73 13.53 -0.66
C ALA A 46 -3.31 12.75 0.53
N GLY A 47 -3.59 11.46 0.35
CA GLY A 47 -4.04 10.57 1.44
C GLY A 47 -3.05 10.52 2.60
N SER A 48 -1.76 10.40 2.31
CA SER A 48 -0.69 10.38 3.31
C SER A 48 -0.62 11.68 4.12
N ILE A 49 -0.64 12.82 3.44
CA ILE A 49 -0.64 14.15 4.06
C ILE A 49 -1.88 14.32 4.94
N LEU A 50 -3.08 14.03 4.41
CA LEU A 50 -4.32 14.16 5.18
C LEU A 50 -4.28 13.30 6.45
N ALA A 51 -3.81 12.06 6.35
CA ALA A 51 -3.68 11.20 7.51
C ALA A 51 -2.65 11.71 8.52
N LEU A 52 -1.57 12.37 8.11
CA LEU A 52 -0.59 13.00 9.01
C LEU A 52 -1.15 14.25 9.72
N LEU A 53 -1.99 15.03 9.04
CA LEU A 53 -2.58 16.26 9.56
C LEU A 53 -3.71 16.02 10.57
N ILE A 54 -4.31 14.83 10.60
CA ILE A 54 -5.34 14.49 11.59
C ILE A 54 -4.69 14.35 12.98
N PRO A 55 -5.11 15.14 13.99
CA PRO A 55 -4.49 15.13 15.31
C PRO A 55 -4.87 13.91 16.16
N SER A 56 -5.96 13.21 15.81
CA SER A 56 -6.44 12.05 16.57
C SER A 56 -5.71 10.76 16.20
N PRO A 57 -5.58 9.80 17.13
CA PRO A 57 -5.01 8.50 16.82
C PRO A 57 -5.92 7.78 15.81
N LEU A 58 -5.41 7.57 14.60
CA LEU A 58 -6.13 6.79 13.59
C LEU A 58 -5.92 5.28 13.81
N PRO A 59 -6.96 4.45 13.62
CA PRO A 59 -6.88 3.00 13.79
C PRO A 59 -6.11 2.37 12.61
N ARG A 60 -4.77 2.38 12.67
CA ARG A 60 -3.88 1.97 11.56
C ARG A 60 -4.23 0.63 10.93
N LEU A 61 -4.60 -0.39 11.72
CA LEU A 61 -4.96 -1.71 11.19
C LEU A 61 -6.31 -1.71 10.46
N ARG A 62 -7.27 -0.86 10.89
CA ARG A 62 -8.53 -0.68 10.17
C ARG A 62 -8.30 0.07 8.87
N LEU A 63 -7.40 1.06 8.86
CA LEU A 63 -7.00 1.74 7.63
C LEU A 63 -6.26 0.81 6.66
N ALA A 64 -5.34 -0.03 7.16
CA ALA A 64 -4.69 -1.06 6.36
C ALA A 64 -5.69 -2.03 5.74
N ALA A 65 -6.66 -2.51 6.54
CA ALA A 65 -7.74 -3.36 6.06
C ALA A 65 -8.64 -2.66 5.03
N GLY A 66 -8.96 -1.38 5.26
CA GLY A 66 -9.75 -0.56 4.33
C GLY A 66 -9.01 -0.31 3.01
N ALA A 67 -7.71 -0.05 3.05
CA ALA A 67 -6.86 0.09 1.87
C ALA A 67 -6.81 -1.22 1.08
N GLY A 68 -6.59 -2.36 1.76
CA GLY A 68 -6.65 -3.69 1.14
C GLY A 68 -8.01 -4.00 0.53
N ALA A 69 -9.10 -3.75 1.25
CA ALA A 69 -10.45 -3.95 0.74
C ALA A 69 -10.74 -3.09 -0.49
N SER A 70 -10.31 -1.82 -0.48
CA SER A 70 -10.44 -0.93 -1.63
C SER A 70 -9.62 -1.42 -2.83
N TYR A 71 -8.42 -1.94 -2.60
CA TYR A 71 -7.60 -2.56 -3.66
C TYR A 71 -8.32 -3.75 -4.30
N TYR A 72 -8.82 -4.69 -3.50
CA TYR A 72 -9.53 -5.86 -4.04
C TYR A 72 -10.85 -5.49 -4.72
N LEU A 73 -11.54 -4.46 -4.25
CA LEU A 73 -12.71 -3.92 -4.94
C LEU A 73 -12.32 -3.33 -6.30
N CYS A 74 -11.25 -2.55 -6.37
CA CYS A 74 -10.73 -2.00 -7.62
C CYS A 74 -10.33 -3.12 -8.60
N LEU A 75 -9.63 -4.15 -8.11
CA LEU A 75 -9.25 -5.34 -8.86
C LEU A 75 -10.46 -6.10 -9.41
N ALA A 76 -11.48 -6.34 -8.58
CA ALA A 76 -12.70 -7.01 -9.02
C ALA A 76 -13.45 -6.20 -10.08
N ILE A 77 -13.56 -4.87 -9.91
CA ILE A 77 -14.18 -3.98 -10.89
C ILE A 77 -13.43 -4.04 -12.22
N LEU A 78 -12.11 -3.94 -12.19
CA LEU A 78 -11.27 -4.00 -13.38
C LEU A 78 -11.33 -5.35 -14.10
N HIS A 79 -11.42 -6.44 -13.34
CA HIS A 79 -11.57 -7.77 -13.91
C HIS A 79 -12.89 -7.93 -14.69
N HIS A 80 -13.98 -7.31 -14.23
CA HIS A 80 -15.29 -7.40 -14.87
C HIS A 80 -15.58 -6.29 -15.88
N ARG A 81 -14.93 -5.13 -15.76
CA ARG A 81 -15.15 -3.94 -16.59
C ARG A 81 -13.82 -3.26 -16.96
N PRO A 82 -12.99 -3.93 -17.78
CA PRO A 82 -11.72 -3.35 -18.21
C PRO A 82 -11.94 -2.16 -19.17
N PHE A 83 -10.93 -1.28 -19.29
CA PHE A 83 -10.89 -0.18 -20.25
C PHE A 83 -11.99 0.89 -20.12
N GLN A 84 -12.53 1.11 -18.91
CA GLN A 84 -13.50 2.19 -18.66
C GLN A 84 -12.84 3.39 -17.96
N ASP A 85 -13.06 4.60 -18.48
CA ASP A 85 -12.51 5.84 -17.90
C ASP A 85 -12.80 6.02 -16.39
N PRO A 86 -13.99 5.67 -15.86
CA PRO A 86 -14.28 5.84 -14.43
C PRO A 86 -13.38 5.02 -13.49
N VAL A 87 -12.69 4.00 -14.01
CA VAL A 87 -11.75 3.19 -13.25
C VAL A 87 -10.62 4.04 -12.68
N LEU A 88 -10.19 5.09 -13.41
CA LEU A 88 -9.14 5.98 -12.93
C LEU A 88 -9.53 6.66 -11.62
N TYR A 89 -10.80 7.07 -11.46
CA TYR A 89 -11.29 7.67 -10.23
C TYR A 89 -11.33 6.67 -9.08
N ILE A 90 -11.70 5.43 -9.37
CA ILE A 90 -11.68 4.34 -8.37
C ILE A 90 -10.25 4.09 -7.92
N GLY A 91 -9.31 3.98 -8.87
CA GLY A 91 -7.88 3.84 -8.60
C GLY A 91 -7.32 5.00 -7.77
N ALA A 92 -7.71 6.25 -8.09
CA ALA A 92 -7.31 7.43 -7.32
C ALA A 92 -7.84 7.38 -5.87
N VAL A 93 -9.10 7.00 -5.66
CA VAL A 93 -9.67 6.82 -4.31
C VAL A 93 -8.94 5.70 -3.56
N THR A 94 -8.70 4.56 -4.21
CA THR A 94 -7.94 3.46 -3.64
C THR A 94 -6.52 3.90 -3.25
N ALA A 95 -5.84 4.64 -4.11
CA ALA A 95 -4.51 5.17 -3.86
C ALA A 95 -4.52 6.13 -2.66
N ALA A 96 -5.52 7.01 -2.56
CA ALA A 96 -5.69 7.90 -1.41
C ALA A 96 -5.92 7.13 -0.10
N LEU A 97 -6.69 6.05 -0.11
CA LEU A 97 -6.88 5.20 1.07
C LEU A 97 -5.59 4.46 1.46
N CYS A 98 -4.81 3.99 0.48
CA CYS A 98 -3.48 3.40 0.72
C CYS A 98 -2.52 4.44 1.33
N GLY A 99 -2.54 5.66 0.80
CA GLY A 99 -1.79 6.78 1.36
C GLY A 99 -2.22 7.13 2.78
N ALA A 100 -3.53 7.16 3.05
CA ALA A 100 -4.04 7.42 4.38
C ALA A 100 -3.56 6.38 5.41
N TYR A 101 -3.46 5.11 5.02
CA TYR A 101 -2.81 4.08 5.81
C TYR A 101 -1.32 4.41 6.05
N ALA A 102 -0.57 4.78 5.00
CA ALA A 102 0.85 5.15 5.10
C ALA A 102 1.08 6.29 6.11
N GLY A 103 0.35 7.40 5.97
CA GLY A 103 0.44 8.53 6.88
C GLY A 103 0.08 8.16 8.32
N ALA A 104 -0.97 7.35 8.52
CA ALA A 104 -1.34 6.86 9.84
C ALA A 104 -0.26 5.95 10.46
N PHE A 105 0.39 5.11 9.64
CA PHE A 105 1.50 4.26 10.06
C PHE A 105 2.70 5.10 10.49
N PHE A 106 3.18 6.02 9.65
CA PHE A 106 4.37 6.84 9.95
C PHE A 106 4.17 7.69 11.19
N ARG A 107 2.99 8.30 11.39
CA ARG A 107 2.69 9.04 12.63
C ARG A 107 2.83 8.16 13.87
N ALA A 108 2.21 6.97 13.84
CA ALA A 108 2.24 6.06 14.98
C ALA A 108 3.64 5.46 15.21
N ALA A 109 4.37 5.16 14.14
CA ALA A 109 5.70 4.56 14.20
C ALA A 109 6.76 5.57 14.67
N PHE A 110 6.66 6.82 14.25
CA PHE A 110 7.49 7.92 14.72
C PHE A 110 7.29 8.17 16.21
N ALA A 111 6.03 8.28 16.66
CA ALA A 111 5.70 8.48 18.07
C ALA A 111 6.20 7.34 18.97
N ALA A 112 6.30 6.11 18.45
CA ALA A 112 6.72 4.93 19.20
C ALA A 112 8.23 4.66 19.19
N SER A 113 8.97 5.07 18.16
CA SER A 113 10.39 4.73 18.02
C SER A 113 11.32 5.79 18.61
N GLY A 114 11.01 7.06 18.45
CA GLY A 114 11.95 8.16 18.73
C GLY A 114 13.21 8.18 17.84
N ASP A 115 13.38 7.19 16.96
CA ASP A 115 14.53 7.03 16.05
C ASP A 115 14.01 6.88 14.60
N VAL A 116 14.05 8.01 13.92
CA VAL A 116 13.59 8.17 12.53
C VAL A 116 14.43 7.35 11.56
N SER A 117 15.74 7.28 11.80
CA SER A 117 16.67 6.61 10.89
C SER A 117 16.42 5.11 10.88
N ARG A 118 16.22 4.51 12.05
CA ARG A 118 15.88 3.07 12.14
C ARG A 118 14.50 2.78 11.56
N LEU A 119 13.51 3.66 11.79
CA LEU A 119 12.19 3.50 11.20
C LEU A 119 12.27 3.41 9.67
N PHE A 120 12.90 4.41 9.04
CA PHE A 120 13.02 4.44 7.58
C PHE A 120 13.92 3.34 7.02
N ALA A 121 14.97 2.92 7.73
CA ALA A 121 15.82 1.81 7.26
C ALA A 121 15.02 0.51 7.09
N TRP A 122 14.33 0.06 8.15
CA TRP A 122 13.56 -1.18 8.09
C TRP A 122 12.34 -1.10 7.19
N GLU A 123 11.66 0.05 7.19
CA GLU A 123 10.51 0.25 6.31
C GLU A 123 10.93 0.30 4.84
N ASN A 124 12.00 1.01 4.48
CA ASN A 124 12.51 1.03 3.11
C ASN A 124 12.97 -0.35 2.63
N ASP A 125 13.64 -1.13 3.48
CA ASP A 125 14.01 -2.52 3.15
C ASP A 125 12.76 -3.34 2.82
N GLY A 126 11.73 -3.21 3.65
CA GLY A 126 10.42 -3.80 3.40
C GLY A 126 9.77 -3.33 2.10
N PHE A 127 9.83 -2.03 1.82
CA PHE A 127 9.29 -1.41 0.62
C PHE A 127 9.96 -1.93 -0.65
N VAL A 128 11.30 -2.00 -0.65
CA VAL A 128 12.07 -2.57 -1.77
C VAL A 128 11.73 -4.04 -1.96
N LEU A 129 11.63 -4.84 -0.90
CA LEU A 129 11.23 -6.24 -1.00
C LEU A 129 9.82 -6.40 -1.59
N GLY A 130 8.87 -5.56 -1.15
CA GLY A 130 7.52 -5.54 -1.69
C GLY A 130 7.50 -5.17 -3.18
N LEU A 131 8.26 -4.15 -3.57
CA LEU A 131 8.41 -3.73 -4.96
C LEU A 131 8.97 -4.86 -5.84
N LEU A 132 10.06 -5.50 -5.40
CA LEU A 132 10.66 -6.62 -6.10
C LEU A 132 9.69 -7.80 -6.23
N ALA A 133 8.91 -8.09 -5.18
CA ALA A 133 7.87 -9.12 -5.23
C ALA A 133 6.76 -8.78 -6.25
N CYS A 134 6.33 -7.52 -6.34
CA CYS A 134 5.37 -7.09 -7.35
C CYS A 134 5.89 -7.27 -8.77
N PHE A 135 7.12 -6.82 -9.04
CA PHE A 135 7.75 -6.98 -10.35
C PHE A 135 7.95 -8.45 -10.72
N TRP A 136 8.54 -9.23 -9.83
CA TRP A 136 8.71 -10.67 -10.02
C TRP A 136 7.37 -11.34 -10.31
N GLY A 137 6.33 -10.94 -9.60
CA GLY A 137 4.98 -11.44 -9.78
C GLY A 137 4.31 -11.11 -11.09
N LEU A 138 4.49 -9.87 -11.53
CA LEU A 138 3.96 -9.41 -12.81
C LEU A 138 4.60 -10.20 -13.96
N TYR A 139 5.92 -10.35 -13.94
CA TYR A 139 6.68 -10.96 -15.04
C TYR A 139 6.69 -12.49 -15.02
N ALA A 140 6.88 -13.12 -13.84
CA ALA A 140 7.07 -14.57 -13.77
C ALA A 140 5.77 -15.37 -13.62
N HIS A 141 4.66 -14.75 -13.20
CA HIS A 141 3.42 -15.46 -12.84
C HIS A 141 2.16 -14.89 -13.51
N SER A 142 2.30 -14.23 -14.66
CA SER A 142 1.17 -13.73 -15.47
C SER A 142 0.15 -12.90 -14.67
N GLY A 143 0.62 -12.12 -13.69
CA GLY A 143 -0.24 -11.29 -12.85
C GLY A 143 -0.91 -11.99 -11.66
N PHE A 144 -0.66 -13.28 -11.40
CA PHE A 144 -1.17 -13.97 -10.19
C PHE A 144 -0.81 -13.23 -8.89
N LEU A 145 0.39 -12.65 -8.81
CA LEU A 145 0.81 -11.92 -7.61
C LEU A 145 0.12 -10.56 -7.44
N LEU A 146 -0.58 -10.03 -8.46
CA LEU A 146 -1.49 -8.90 -8.24
C LEU A 146 -2.62 -9.30 -7.26
N TRP A 147 -3.06 -10.55 -7.31
CA TRP A 147 -4.11 -11.06 -6.42
C TRP A 147 -3.62 -11.45 -5.04
N THR A 148 -2.36 -11.88 -4.90
CA THR A 148 -1.90 -12.52 -3.66
C THR A 148 -0.90 -11.70 -2.88
N ALA A 149 -0.04 -10.90 -3.54
CA ALA A 149 1.00 -10.14 -2.84
C ALA A 149 0.43 -9.08 -1.87
N PRO A 150 -0.59 -8.27 -2.22
CA PRO A 150 -1.17 -7.32 -1.28
C PRO A 150 -1.81 -8.02 -0.07
N ALA A 151 -2.50 -9.16 -0.27
CA ALA A 151 -3.08 -9.92 0.85
C ALA A 151 -2.00 -10.49 1.77
N ALA A 152 -0.97 -11.12 1.19
CA ALA A 152 0.12 -11.70 1.97
C ALA A 152 0.86 -10.63 2.77
N ALA A 153 1.21 -9.49 2.15
CA ALA A 153 1.91 -8.41 2.83
C ALA A 153 1.05 -7.77 3.93
N LEU A 154 -0.23 -7.53 3.70
CA LEU A 154 -1.16 -7.03 4.72
C LEU A 154 -1.36 -8.02 5.87
N ALA A 155 -1.46 -9.32 5.58
CA ALA A 155 -1.57 -10.35 6.60
C ALA A 155 -0.31 -10.42 7.48
N LEU A 156 0.87 -10.42 6.86
CA LEU A 156 2.16 -10.36 7.57
C LEU A 156 2.26 -9.09 8.44
N HIS A 157 1.85 -7.94 7.89
CA HIS A 157 1.81 -6.70 8.64
C HIS A 157 0.87 -6.80 9.86
N ALA A 158 -0.35 -7.27 9.66
CA ALA A 158 -1.34 -7.43 10.73
C ALA A 158 -0.86 -8.38 11.84
N LEU A 159 -0.22 -9.49 11.47
CA LEU A 159 0.36 -10.44 12.43
C LEU A 159 1.52 -9.83 13.21
N SER A 160 2.46 -9.15 12.54
CA SER A 160 3.58 -8.47 13.19
C SER A 160 3.12 -7.34 14.13
N ALA A 161 2.08 -6.61 13.76
CA ALA A 161 1.57 -5.50 14.55
C ALA A 161 0.85 -5.94 15.83
N ARG A 162 0.35 -7.19 15.88
CA ARG A 162 -0.24 -7.81 17.08
C ARG A 162 0.79 -8.38 18.05
N SER A 163 2.02 -8.59 17.60
CA SER A 163 3.09 -9.18 18.43
C SER A 163 3.72 -8.19 19.43
N LYS A 164 3.25 -6.94 19.46
CA LYS A 164 3.60 -5.96 20.50
C LYS A 164 2.66 -6.14 21.70
N PRO A 165 3.17 -6.48 22.91
CA PRO A 165 2.38 -6.41 24.13
C PRO A 165 1.94 -4.98 24.44
#